data_AF-A0A162NAH2-F1
#
_entry.id   AF-A0A162NAH2-F1
#
_cell.length_a   1.000
_cell.length_b   1.000
_cell.length_c   1.000
_cell.angle_alpha   90.00
_cell.angle_beta   90.00
_cell.angle_gamma   90.00
#
_symmetry.space_group_name_H-M   'P 1'
#
loop_
_entity.id
_entity.type
_entity.pdbx_description
1 polymer ?
#
loop_
_entity_poly.entity_id
_entity_poly.type
_entity_poly.pdbx_seq_one_letter_code
_entity_poly.pdbx_strand_id
1 'polypeptide(L)'
;MGQKKLIRFEAIKGFSNVFQYPEGMAGKWKDHFGNPNPITLELACGKGEYTVGLAARYPGKNFIGVDVKGNRIYVGAKKCLENDQQNAAFLRTKIDQISSYFAPQEVEAIWITFPDPQLRRSRHTKRLTHPKFLRKYQQLLQPKGIIHLKTDSPVLFQFTCWVIELYGLELVSKIEDLYAEPVISPELAIKTHYEGLDIAKSNRIHYLSFRLPEAPLPDYDEKLHELVFHYEKATD
;
A
#
# COMPACT_ATOMS: atom_id res chain seq x y z
N MET A 1 -19.23 3.83 -20.39
CA MET A 1 -18.24 3.67 -19.28
C MET A 1 -17.10 4.71 -19.33
N GLY A 2 -16.62 5.13 -20.51
CA GLY A 2 -15.54 6.13 -20.65
C GLY A 2 -15.87 7.56 -20.18
N GLN A 3 -17.09 8.06 -20.43
CA GLN A 3 -17.47 9.44 -20.08
C GLN A 3 -17.45 9.69 -18.55
N LYS A 4 -17.99 8.77 -17.74
CA LYS A 4 -17.92 8.84 -16.27
C LYS A 4 -16.47 8.84 -15.75
N LYS A 5 -15.55 8.16 -16.45
CA LYS A 5 -14.13 8.14 -16.08
C LYS A 5 -13.47 9.50 -16.31
N LEU A 6 -13.75 10.16 -17.44
CA LEU A 6 -13.26 11.50 -17.75
C LEU A 6 -13.80 12.54 -16.76
N ILE A 7 -15.10 12.50 -16.45
CA ILE A 7 -15.73 13.39 -15.46
C ILE A 7 -15.05 13.29 -14.10
N ARG A 8 -14.81 12.06 -13.61
CA ARG A 8 -14.10 11.85 -12.34
C ARG A 8 -12.67 12.37 -12.37
N PHE A 9 -11.98 12.19 -13.49
CA PHE A 9 -10.61 12.66 -13.65
C PHE A 9 -10.51 14.19 -13.68
N GLU A 10 -11.51 14.86 -14.27
CA GLU A 10 -11.59 16.31 -14.23
C GLU A 10 -11.92 16.81 -12.82
N ALA A 11 -12.89 16.17 -12.15
CA ALA A 11 -13.33 16.58 -10.83
C ALA A 11 -12.21 16.53 -9.77
N ILE A 12 -11.32 15.53 -9.80
CA ILE A 12 -10.22 15.45 -8.82
C ILE A 12 -9.21 16.60 -8.93
N LYS A 13 -9.19 17.36 -10.02
CA LYS A 13 -8.32 18.56 -10.13
C LYS A 13 -8.77 19.68 -9.18
N GLY A 14 -10.06 19.71 -8.82
CA GLY A 14 -10.62 20.70 -7.90
C GLY A 14 -10.69 20.22 -6.45
N PHE A 15 -10.25 19.01 -6.14
CA PHE A 15 -10.29 18.47 -4.78
C PHE A 15 -9.07 18.93 -3.99
N SER A 16 -9.30 19.65 -2.88
CA SER A 16 -8.23 20.17 -2.02
C SER A 16 -7.37 19.10 -1.36
N ASN A 17 -7.90 17.87 -1.26
CA ASN A 17 -7.21 16.71 -0.70
C ASN A 17 -6.62 15.77 -1.77
N VAL A 18 -6.53 16.20 -3.04
CA VAL A 18 -5.90 15.42 -4.13
C VAL A 18 -4.72 16.18 -4.72
N PHE A 19 -3.54 15.56 -4.63
CA PHE A 19 -2.30 16.06 -5.20
C PHE A 19 -1.90 15.25 -6.42
N GLN A 20 -1.65 15.90 -7.56
CA GLN A 20 -1.28 15.22 -8.80
C GLN A 20 0.13 15.58 -9.21
N TYR A 21 1.05 14.63 -9.04
CA TYR A 21 2.49 14.83 -9.28
C TYR A 21 3.02 16.15 -8.70
N PRO A 22 2.75 16.48 -7.42
CA PRO A 22 3.21 17.73 -6.83
C PRO A 22 4.74 17.79 -6.78
N GLU A 23 5.31 18.97 -6.94
CA GLU A 23 6.75 19.20 -6.78
C GLU A 23 7.06 19.66 -5.35
N GLY A 24 8.19 19.22 -4.80
CA GLY A 24 8.70 19.72 -3.52
C GLY A 24 7.81 19.43 -2.31
N MET A 25 7.07 18.31 -2.31
CA MET A 25 6.14 17.93 -1.25
C MET A 25 6.79 17.19 -0.07
N ALA A 26 7.97 16.58 -0.29
CA ALA A 26 8.72 15.89 0.76
C ALA A 26 8.97 16.81 1.97
N GLY A 27 8.58 16.36 3.17
CA GLY A 27 8.71 17.10 4.42
C GLY A 27 7.64 18.18 4.68
N LYS A 28 6.70 18.38 3.74
CA LYS A 28 5.66 19.42 3.83
C LYS A 28 4.26 18.84 4.09
N TRP A 29 4.12 17.53 4.26
CA TRP A 29 2.80 16.94 4.50
C TRP A 29 2.17 17.41 5.80
N LYS A 30 3.00 17.69 6.82
CA LYS A 30 2.57 18.32 8.07
C LYS A 30 1.90 19.68 7.86
N ASP A 31 2.34 20.46 6.86
CA ASP A 31 1.79 21.78 6.57
C ASP A 31 0.42 21.63 5.89
N HIS A 32 0.27 20.61 5.03
CA HIS A 32 -1.02 20.26 4.44
C HIS A 32 -2.04 19.83 5.49
N PHE A 33 -1.66 18.91 6.39
CA PHE A 33 -2.55 18.42 7.45
C PHE A 33 -2.71 19.42 8.61
N GLY A 34 -1.89 20.47 8.66
CA GLY A 34 -1.88 21.46 9.75
C GLY A 34 -1.44 20.89 11.10
N ASN A 35 -0.76 19.73 11.10
CA ASN A 35 -0.35 19.03 12.31
C ASN A 35 0.87 18.11 12.05
N PRO A 36 1.64 17.74 13.09
CA PRO A 36 2.80 16.86 12.96
C PRO A 36 2.46 15.38 13.17
N ASN A 37 1.19 14.96 13.06
CA ASN A 37 0.80 13.57 13.32
C ASN A 37 1.47 12.60 12.33
N PRO A 38 1.74 11.36 12.75
CA PRO A 38 2.39 10.37 11.89
C PRO A 38 1.56 10.05 10.64
N ILE A 39 2.25 9.78 9.54
CA ILE A 39 1.64 9.50 8.24
C ILE A 39 1.65 8.00 7.98
N THR A 40 0.50 7.47 7.57
CA THR A 40 0.36 6.10 7.05
C THR A 40 0.00 6.15 5.57
N LEU A 41 0.72 5.41 4.74
CA LEU A 41 0.45 5.32 3.30
C LEU A 41 -0.43 4.11 2.98
N GLU A 42 -1.37 4.25 2.05
CA GLU A 42 -2.00 3.14 1.35
C GLU A 42 -1.48 3.11 -0.10
N LEU A 43 -0.62 2.16 -0.43
CA LEU A 43 -0.03 2.03 -1.77
C LEU A 43 -0.93 1.20 -2.68
N ALA A 44 -1.10 1.69 -3.92
CA ALA A 44 -2.05 1.16 -4.90
C ALA A 44 -3.50 1.21 -4.37
N CYS A 45 -3.86 2.35 -3.77
CA CYS A 45 -5.08 2.51 -2.99
C CYS A 45 -6.39 2.31 -3.76
N GLY A 46 -6.38 2.33 -5.10
CA GLY A 46 -7.61 2.18 -5.88
C GLY A 46 -8.64 3.26 -5.51
N LYS A 47 -9.73 2.87 -4.83
CA LYS A 47 -10.78 3.79 -4.38
C LYS A 47 -10.50 4.42 -3.01
N GLY A 48 -9.41 4.04 -2.33
CA GLY A 48 -8.98 4.63 -1.07
C GLY A 48 -9.71 4.08 0.15
N GLU A 49 -10.25 2.86 0.10
CA GLU A 49 -11.05 2.32 1.19
C GLU A 49 -10.27 2.24 2.51
N TYR A 50 -8.99 1.87 2.49
CA TYR A 50 -8.17 1.84 3.71
C TYR A 50 -7.81 3.24 4.18
N THR A 51 -7.42 4.14 3.29
CA THR A 51 -7.15 5.56 3.62
C THR A 51 -8.35 6.17 4.32
N VAL A 52 -9.55 6.01 3.76
CA VAL A 52 -10.78 6.56 4.34
C VAL A 52 -11.11 5.87 5.67
N GLY A 53 -11.08 4.54 5.72
CA GLY A 53 -11.49 3.77 6.89
C GLY A 53 -10.56 3.96 8.09
N LEU A 54 -9.25 4.00 7.85
CA LEU A 54 -8.26 4.22 8.90
C LEU A 54 -8.31 5.67 9.41
N ALA A 55 -8.44 6.65 8.51
CA ALA A 55 -8.57 8.05 8.90
C ALA A 55 -9.80 8.33 9.77
N ALA A 56 -10.95 7.72 9.44
CA ALA A 56 -12.15 7.81 10.27
C ALA A 56 -11.96 7.20 11.67
N ARG A 57 -11.11 6.16 11.76
CA ARG A 57 -10.87 5.43 13.01
C ARG A 57 -9.79 6.05 13.88
N TYR A 58 -8.79 6.69 13.28
CA TYR A 58 -7.62 7.23 13.94
C TYR A 58 -7.46 8.72 13.63
N PRO A 59 -8.27 9.60 14.24
CA PRO A 59 -8.20 11.05 13.99
C PRO A 59 -6.85 11.67 14.40
N GLY A 60 -6.10 11.02 15.29
CA GLY A 60 -4.74 11.42 15.68
C GLY A 60 -3.63 10.97 14.73
N LYS A 61 -3.97 10.44 13.54
CA LYS A 61 -3.01 10.03 12.49
C LYS A 61 -3.44 10.57 11.15
N ASN A 62 -2.47 10.76 10.25
CA ASN A 62 -2.68 11.22 8.89
C ASN A 62 -2.56 10.04 7.91
N PHE A 63 -3.38 10.03 6.86
CA PHE A 63 -3.42 8.95 5.89
C PHE A 63 -3.31 9.49 4.47
N ILE A 64 -2.50 8.82 3.64
CA ILE A 64 -2.34 9.20 2.23
C ILE A 64 -2.52 7.98 1.33
N GLY A 65 -3.57 8.02 0.50
CA GLY A 65 -3.80 7.02 -0.55
C GLY A 65 -3.00 7.34 -1.80
N VAL A 66 -2.21 6.38 -2.31
CA VAL A 66 -1.34 6.56 -3.47
C VAL A 66 -1.75 5.65 -4.63
N ASP A 67 -2.12 6.24 -5.78
CA ASP A 67 -2.42 5.47 -7.00
C ASP A 67 -2.17 6.30 -8.27
N VAL A 68 -1.77 5.66 -9.36
CA VAL A 68 -1.57 6.33 -10.66
C VAL A 68 -2.90 6.64 -11.37
N LYS A 69 -3.97 5.91 -11.04
CA LYS A 69 -5.31 5.98 -11.65
C LYS A 69 -6.21 6.97 -10.89
N GLY A 70 -6.05 8.25 -11.17
CA GLY A 70 -6.83 9.33 -10.54
C GLY A 70 -8.36 9.13 -10.55
N ASN A 71 -8.93 8.50 -11.58
CA ASN A 71 -10.36 8.24 -11.63
C ASN A 71 -10.87 7.24 -10.56
N ARG A 72 -9.96 6.44 -9.97
CA ARG A 72 -10.29 5.55 -8.84
C ARG A 72 -10.20 6.32 -7.52
N ILE A 73 -9.13 7.10 -7.33
CA ILE A 73 -8.91 8.01 -6.19
C ILE A 73 -10.15 8.89 -5.92
N TYR A 74 -10.81 9.36 -6.98
CA TYR A 74 -12.04 10.17 -6.88
C TYR A 74 -13.03 9.71 -5.81
N VAL A 75 -13.23 8.39 -5.67
CA VAL A 75 -14.25 7.85 -4.75
C VAL A 75 -13.89 8.16 -3.29
N GLY A 76 -12.68 7.81 -2.86
CA GLY A 76 -12.21 8.07 -1.50
C GLY A 76 -12.03 9.57 -1.23
N ALA A 77 -11.43 10.29 -2.18
CA ALA A 77 -11.21 11.73 -2.05
C ALA A 77 -12.50 12.50 -1.87
N LYS A 78 -13.51 12.21 -2.71
CA LYS A 78 -14.85 12.82 -2.59
C LYS A 78 -15.50 12.48 -1.25
N LYS A 79 -15.43 11.22 -0.81
CA LYS A 79 -15.99 10.79 0.47
C LYS A 79 -15.35 11.51 1.67
N CYS A 80 -14.04 11.72 1.66
CA CYS A 80 -13.38 12.51 2.70
C CYS A 80 -13.89 13.96 2.73
N LEU A 81 -14.03 14.60 1.56
CA LEU A 81 -14.55 15.98 1.48
C LEU A 81 -16.00 16.09 1.96
N GLU A 82 -16.86 15.13 1.58
CA GLU A 82 -18.27 15.11 2.00
C GLU A 82 -18.44 14.87 3.51
N ASN A 83 -17.47 14.22 4.16
CA ASN A 83 -17.49 13.91 5.58
C ASN A 83 -16.59 14.84 6.43
N ASP A 84 -16.05 15.92 5.85
CA ASP A 84 -15.07 16.81 6.49
C ASP A 84 -13.90 16.06 7.17
N GLN A 85 -13.42 15.00 6.51
CA GLN A 85 -12.33 14.16 7.00
C GLN A 85 -10.98 14.75 6.59
N GLN A 86 -10.42 15.60 7.46
CA GLN A 86 -9.24 16.41 7.18
C GLN A 86 -7.90 15.66 7.31
N ASN A 87 -7.89 14.51 7.97
CA ASN A 87 -6.69 13.68 8.17
C ASN A 87 -6.46 12.64 7.05
N ALA A 88 -7.06 12.84 5.87
CA ALA A 88 -6.91 11.97 4.71
C ALA A 88 -6.66 12.76 3.42
N ALA A 89 -5.57 12.45 2.74
CA ALA A 89 -5.20 13.00 1.44
C ALA A 89 -4.94 11.90 0.41
N PHE A 90 -4.83 12.29 -0.86
CA PHE A 90 -4.56 11.37 -1.96
C PHE A 90 -3.48 11.91 -2.87
N LEU A 91 -2.52 11.06 -3.20
CA LEU A 91 -1.39 11.36 -4.07
C LEU A 91 -1.49 10.55 -5.35
N ARG A 92 -1.66 11.24 -6.47
CA ARG A 92 -1.58 10.63 -7.79
C ARG A 92 -0.15 10.64 -8.28
N THR A 93 0.52 9.50 -8.19
CA THR A 93 1.87 9.28 -8.74
C THR A 93 2.13 7.80 -9.05
N LYS A 94 3.30 7.49 -9.62
CA LYS A 94 3.80 6.11 -9.73
C LYS A 94 4.53 5.74 -8.44
N ILE A 95 4.26 4.56 -7.88
CA ILE A 95 4.92 4.09 -6.65
C ILE A 95 6.46 3.99 -6.82
N ASP A 96 6.98 3.78 -8.03
CA ASP A 96 8.42 3.84 -8.30
C ASP A 96 9.06 5.20 -7.91
N GLN A 97 8.27 6.27 -7.86
CA GLN A 97 8.68 7.63 -7.49
C GLN A 97 8.36 7.98 -6.03
N ILE A 98 7.91 7.03 -5.20
CA ILE A 98 7.40 7.34 -3.86
C ILE A 98 8.42 8.09 -2.99
N SER A 99 9.71 7.77 -3.11
CA SER A 99 10.78 8.40 -2.34
C SER A 99 11.03 9.87 -2.70
N SER A 100 10.45 10.41 -3.79
CA SER A 100 10.53 11.85 -4.11
C SER A 100 9.44 12.69 -3.43
N TYR A 101 8.43 12.03 -2.85
CA TYR A 101 7.27 12.71 -2.25
C TYR A 101 7.30 12.73 -0.72
N PHE A 102 8.23 12.02 -0.11
CA PHE A 102 8.36 11.88 1.33
C PHE A 102 9.80 12.10 1.75
N ALA A 103 10.01 12.85 2.83
CA ALA A 103 11.29 13.01 3.48
C ALA A 103 11.65 11.74 4.28
N PRO A 104 12.94 11.57 4.63
CA PRO A 104 13.34 10.49 5.51
C PRO A 104 12.55 10.49 6.83
N GLN A 105 12.10 9.30 7.23
CA GLN A 105 11.33 9.07 8.46
C GLN A 105 9.98 9.81 8.54
N GLU A 106 9.45 10.30 7.42
CA GLU A 106 8.16 11.00 7.37
C GLU A 106 6.96 10.04 7.48
N VAL A 107 7.17 8.73 7.25
CA VAL A 107 6.10 7.73 7.20
C VAL A 107 6.24 6.70 8.32
N GLU A 108 5.15 6.48 9.06
CA GLU A 108 5.06 5.51 10.15
C GLU A 108 4.77 4.09 9.64
N ALA A 109 3.86 3.97 8.67
CA ALA A 109 3.40 2.68 8.21
C ALA A 109 3.00 2.72 6.73
N ILE A 110 3.07 1.55 6.09
CA ILE A 110 2.66 1.35 4.70
C ILE A 110 1.66 0.19 4.66
N TRP A 111 0.50 0.43 4.09
CA TRP A 111 -0.49 -0.57 3.75
C TRP A 111 -0.46 -0.86 2.25
N ILE A 112 -0.35 -2.15 1.92
CA ILE A 112 -0.44 -2.68 0.57
C ILE A 112 -1.63 -3.63 0.55
N THR A 113 -2.78 -3.13 0.10
CA THR A 113 -4.06 -3.85 0.21
C THR A 113 -4.56 -4.29 -1.15
N PHE A 114 -4.63 -5.60 -1.36
CA PHE A 114 -5.06 -6.24 -2.60
C PHE A 114 -4.34 -5.69 -3.84
N PRO A 115 -2.99 -5.59 -3.84
CA PRO A 115 -2.26 -5.14 -5.01
C PRO A 115 -2.38 -6.17 -6.13
N ASP A 116 -2.12 -5.75 -7.38
CA ASP A 116 -1.97 -6.70 -8.48
C ASP A 116 -0.80 -7.67 -8.16
N PRO A 117 -1.06 -8.98 -8.04
CA PRO A 117 -0.07 -9.96 -7.58
C PRO A 117 1.04 -10.24 -8.60
N GLN A 118 0.91 -9.74 -9.85
CA GLN A 118 1.89 -9.98 -10.91
C GLN A 118 2.18 -11.48 -11.08
N LEU A 119 1.14 -12.26 -11.40
CA LEU A 119 1.20 -13.74 -11.40
C LEU A 119 2.30 -14.29 -12.31
N ARG A 120 2.53 -13.68 -13.47
CA ARG A 120 3.62 -14.07 -14.37
C ARG A 120 4.96 -13.94 -13.67
N ARG A 121 5.71 -15.05 -13.56
CA ARG A 121 7.04 -15.11 -12.91
C ARG A 121 8.01 -14.03 -13.39
N SER A 122 8.02 -13.72 -14.70
CA SER A 122 8.85 -12.64 -15.27
C SER A 122 8.55 -11.24 -14.73
N ARG A 123 7.39 -11.06 -14.06
CA ARG A 123 6.92 -9.81 -13.46
C ARG A 123 7.06 -9.77 -11.94
N HIS A 124 7.72 -10.74 -11.29
CA HIS A 124 7.92 -10.72 -9.84
C HIS A 124 8.58 -9.42 -9.33
N THR A 125 9.47 -8.81 -10.13
CA THR A 125 10.10 -7.50 -9.84
C THR A 125 9.13 -6.32 -9.79
N LYS A 126 7.88 -6.51 -10.25
CA LYS A 126 6.80 -5.52 -10.21
C LYS A 126 5.90 -5.69 -8.97
N ARG A 127 6.07 -6.74 -8.18
CA ARG A 127 5.31 -6.95 -6.92
C ARG A 127 5.74 -5.89 -5.91
N LEU A 128 4.80 -5.25 -5.23
CA LEU A 128 5.09 -4.13 -4.34
C LEU A 128 5.88 -4.52 -3.08
N THR A 129 5.94 -5.82 -2.76
CA THR A 129 6.79 -6.38 -1.69
C THR A 129 8.17 -6.82 -2.17
N HIS A 130 8.52 -6.62 -3.45
CA HIS A 130 9.85 -6.94 -3.97
C HIS A 130 10.92 -6.01 -3.36
N PRO A 131 12.14 -6.49 -3.07
CA PRO A 131 13.25 -5.72 -2.51
C PRO A 131 13.51 -4.36 -3.19
N LYS A 132 13.42 -4.30 -4.52
CA LYS A 132 13.42 -3.03 -5.30
C LYS A 132 12.50 -1.94 -4.71
N PHE A 133 11.28 -2.29 -4.29
CA PHE A 133 10.35 -1.36 -3.66
C PHE A 133 10.64 -1.18 -2.17
N LEU A 134 10.98 -2.25 -1.46
CA LEU A 134 11.33 -2.17 -0.03
C LEU A 134 12.50 -1.20 0.23
N ARG A 135 13.53 -1.19 -0.65
CA ARG A 135 14.64 -0.22 -0.61
C ARG A 135 14.17 1.24 -0.77
N LYS A 136 13.07 1.49 -1.47
CA LYS A 136 12.46 2.84 -1.57
C LYS A 136 11.68 3.17 -0.30
N TYR A 137 10.96 2.20 0.25
CA TYR A 137 10.21 2.37 1.49
C TYR A 137 11.14 2.63 2.67
N GLN A 138 12.31 1.98 2.72
CA GLN A 138 13.34 2.22 3.73
C GLN A 138 13.83 3.67 3.78
N GLN A 139 13.77 4.40 2.66
CA GLN A 139 14.20 5.81 2.60
C GLN A 139 13.24 6.78 3.27
N LEU A 140 11.96 6.40 3.44
CA LEU A 140 10.89 7.27 3.92
C LEU A 140 10.23 6.78 5.21
N LEU A 141 10.37 5.49 5.53
CA LEU A 141 9.87 4.91 6.78
C LEU A 141 10.69 5.39 7.98
N GLN A 142 10.01 5.66 9.09
CA GLN A 142 10.65 5.88 10.39
C GLN A 142 11.19 4.57 10.97
N PRO A 143 12.12 4.63 11.94
CA PRO A 143 12.57 3.46 12.67
C PRO A 143 11.38 2.66 13.24
N LYS A 144 11.41 1.34 13.10
CA LYS A 144 10.34 0.41 13.49
C LYS A 144 9.00 0.57 12.74
N GLY A 145 8.98 1.36 11.66
CA GLY A 145 7.81 1.48 10.79
C GLY A 145 7.40 0.13 10.20
N ILE A 146 6.08 -0.08 10.06
CA ILE A 146 5.50 -1.38 9.71
C ILE A 146 4.97 -1.36 8.29
N ILE A 147 5.28 -2.42 7.53
CA ILE A 147 4.66 -2.68 6.24
C ILE A 147 3.62 -3.77 6.43
N HIS A 148 2.42 -3.51 5.94
CA HIS A 148 1.26 -4.39 5.98
C HIS A 148 0.92 -4.85 4.56
N LEU A 149 0.83 -6.15 4.35
CA LEU A 149 0.27 -6.74 3.14
C LEU A 149 -1.02 -7.46 3.49
N LYS A 150 -2.14 -7.06 2.88
CA LYS A 150 -3.40 -7.81 2.90
C LYS A 150 -3.72 -8.24 1.47
N THR A 151 -3.89 -9.53 1.20
CA THR A 151 -4.06 -10.04 -0.17
C THR A 151 -4.86 -11.33 -0.22
N ASP A 152 -5.63 -11.54 -1.30
CA ASP A 152 -6.28 -12.80 -1.64
C ASP A 152 -5.37 -13.75 -2.46
N SER A 153 -4.19 -13.28 -2.87
CA SER A 153 -3.27 -14.04 -3.72
C SER A 153 -2.31 -14.90 -2.90
N PRO A 154 -2.42 -16.24 -2.95
CA PRO A 154 -1.46 -17.13 -2.29
C PRO A 154 -0.06 -17.01 -2.88
N VAL A 155 0.05 -16.71 -4.19
CA VAL A 155 1.34 -16.47 -4.87
C VAL A 155 2.04 -15.25 -4.27
N LEU A 156 1.35 -14.12 -4.14
CA LEU A 156 1.95 -12.91 -3.57
C LEU A 156 2.26 -13.07 -2.09
N PHE A 157 1.39 -13.75 -1.33
CA PHE A 157 1.62 -14.04 0.07
C PHE A 157 2.89 -14.89 0.26
N GLN A 158 3.02 -15.98 -0.49
CA GLN A 158 4.20 -16.84 -0.43
C GLN A 158 5.46 -16.13 -0.89
N PHE A 159 5.39 -15.36 -1.98
CA PHE A 159 6.50 -14.53 -2.43
C PHE A 159 6.98 -13.57 -1.33
N THR A 160 6.05 -12.94 -0.63
CA THR A 160 6.38 -12.01 0.45
C THR A 160 7.00 -12.74 1.64
N CYS A 161 6.56 -13.97 1.95
CA CYS A 161 7.22 -14.81 2.95
C CYS A 161 8.68 -15.10 2.58
N TRP A 162 8.96 -15.45 1.33
CA TRP A 162 10.34 -15.67 0.87
C TRP A 162 11.19 -14.40 0.94
N VAL A 163 10.64 -13.24 0.60
CA VAL A 163 11.35 -11.95 0.76
C VAL A 163 11.67 -11.69 2.22
N ILE A 164 10.71 -11.90 3.14
CA ILE A 164 10.93 -11.72 4.58
C ILE A 164 12.06 -12.61 5.08
N GLU A 165 12.03 -13.90 4.74
CA GLU A 165 13.03 -14.88 5.17
C GLU A 165 14.41 -14.61 4.56
N LEU A 166 14.49 -14.46 3.23
CA LEU A 166 15.76 -14.31 2.51
C LEU A 166 16.49 -13.01 2.87
N TYR A 167 15.76 -11.94 3.17
CA TYR A 167 16.33 -10.64 3.51
C TYR A 167 16.43 -10.40 5.03
N GLY A 168 16.06 -11.38 5.85
CA GLY A 168 16.13 -11.28 7.31
C GLY A 168 15.25 -10.16 7.88
N LEU A 169 14.06 -9.95 7.30
CA LEU A 169 13.12 -8.93 7.78
C LEU A 169 12.42 -9.41 9.05
N GLU A 170 12.12 -8.51 9.96
CA GLU A 170 11.41 -8.85 11.20
C GLU A 170 9.93 -9.10 10.88
N LEU A 171 9.50 -10.36 10.95
CA LEU A 171 8.09 -10.73 10.84
C LEU A 171 7.34 -10.32 12.11
N VAL A 172 6.30 -9.49 11.96
CA VAL A 172 5.45 -9.03 13.07
C VAL A 172 4.18 -9.88 13.17
N SER A 173 3.56 -10.22 12.04
CA SER A 173 2.35 -11.05 11.99
C SER A 173 2.28 -11.81 10.69
N LYS A 174 1.82 -13.06 10.75
CA LYS A 174 1.49 -13.89 9.60
C LYS A 174 0.16 -14.59 9.86
N ILE A 175 -0.82 -14.32 9.01
CA ILE A 175 -2.17 -14.89 9.08
C ILE A 175 -2.49 -15.47 7.70
N GLU A 176 -2.71 -16.77 7.64
CA GLU A 176 -3.01 -17.47 6.39
C GLU A 176 -4.48 -17.39 6.01
N ASP A 177 -5.39 -17.25 6.98
CA ASP A 177 -6.81 -17.06 6.71
C ASP A 177 -7.41 -16.09 7.73
N LEU A 178 -7.43 -14.82 7.37
CA LEU A 178 -7.89 -13.72 8.20
C LEU A 178 -9.32 -13.92 8.70
N TYR A 179 -10.19 -14.58 7.92
CA TYR A 179 -11.58 -14.77 8.30
C TYR A 179 -11.83 -16.06 9.09
N ALA A 180 -10.82 -16.91 9.23
CA ALA A 180 -10.82 -18.01 10.18
C ALA A 180 -10.35 -17.59 11.58
N GLU A 181 -9.77 -16.39 11.72
CA GLU A 181 -9.31 -15.89 13.01
C GLU A 181 -10.50 -15.58 13.95
N PRO A 182 -10.40 -15.97 15.24
CA PRO A 182 -11.47 -15.75 16.20
C PRO A 182 -11.68 -14.26 16.52
N VAL A 183 -10.62 -13.45 16.39
CA VAL A 183 -10.65 -12.01 16.64
C VAL A 183 -9.88 -11.32 15.52
N ILE A 184 -10.59 -10.46 14.77
CA ILE A 184 -10.00 -9.67 13.69
C ILE A 184 -9.78 -8.25 14.22
N SER A 185 -8.53 -7.77 14.12
CA SER A 185 -8.24 -6.38 14.49
C SER A 185 -9.07 -5.40 13.66
N PRO A 186 -9.48 -4.25 14.22
CA PRO A 186 -10.35 -3.33 13.52
C PRO A 186 -9.80 -2.78 12.19
N GLU A 187 -8.49 -2.65 12.07
CA GLU A 187 -7.80 -2.25 10.83
C GLU A 187 -8.00 -3.31 9.74
N LEU A 188 -7.86 -4.59 10.12
CA LEU A 188 -8.03 -5.71 9.20
C LEU A 188 -9.49 -5.99 8.83
N ALA A 189 -10.42 -5.51 9.66
CA ALA A 189 -11.86 -5.56 9.39
C ALA A 189 -12.30 -4.59 8.28
N ILE A 190 -11.48 -3.61 7.88
CA ILE A 190 -11.80 -2.73 6.76
C ILE A 190 -11.88 -3.57 5.48
N LYS A 191 -13.08 -3.56 4.88
CA LYS A 191 -13.40 -4.28 3.65
C LYS A 191 -13.12 -3.42 2.43
N THR A 192 -12.37 -3.95 1.47
CA THR A 192 -12.17 -3.29 0.17
C THR A 192 -13.20 -3.75 -0.85
N HIS A 193 -13.40 -2.99 -1.92
CA HIS A 193 -14.20 -3.47 -3.05
C HIS A 193 -13.68 -4.79 -3.65
N TYR A 194 -12.35 -4.98 -3.67
CA TYR A 194 -11.71 -6.14 -4.28
C TYR A 194 -11.87 -7.40 -3.44
N GLU A 195 -11.94 -7.26 -2.12
CA GLU A 195 -12.19 -8.36 -1.19
C GLU A 195 -13.55 -9.05 -1.42
N GLY A 196 -14.56 -8.29 -1.87
CA GLY A 196 -15.88 -8.84 -2.21
C GLY A 196 -15.95 -9.52 -3.59
N LEU A 197 -14.89 -9.44 -4.40
CA LEU A 197 -14.88 -9.98 -5.78
C LEU A 197 -14.30 -11.39 -5.89
N ASP A 198 -13.62 -11.90 -4.83
CA ASP A 198 -12.94 -13.21 -4.81
C ASP A 198 -12.15 -13.49 -6.11
N ILE A 199 -11.34 -12.52 -6.53
CA ILE A 199 -10.67 -12.54 -7.84
C ILE A 199 -9.70 -13.71 -7.93
N ALA A 200 -9.01 -14.04 -6.84
CA ALA A 200 -8.11 -15.18 -6.76
C ALA A 200 -8.83 -16.54 -6.62
N LYS A 201 -10.15 -16.58 -6.38
CA LYS A 201 -10.93 -17.78 -6.07
C LYS A 201 -10.34 -18.63 -4.93
N SER A 202 -9.57 -18.00 -4.03
CA SER A 202 -8.90 -18.70 -2.94
C SER A 202 -9.85 -18.92 -1.76
N ASN A 203 -10.95 -18.15 -1.69
CA ASN A 203 -11.81 -18.02 -0.51
C ASN A 203 -11.06 -17.63 0.77
N ARG A 204 -9.80 -17.19 0.69
CA ARG A 204 -8.95 -16.85 1.83
C ARG A 204 -8.32 -15.49 1.66
N ILE A 205 -8.34 -14.71 2.73
CA ILE A 205 -7.61 -13.46 2.80
C ILE A 205 -6.40 -13.64 3.68
N HIS A 206 -5.23 -13.48 3.09
CA HIS A 206 -3.95 -13.57 3.78
C HIS A 206 -3.52 -12.20 4.29
N TYR A 207 -2.79 -12.18 5.41
CA TYR A 207 -2.19 -10.99 5.96
C TYR A 207 -0.77 -11.23 6.45
N LEU A 208 0.14 -10.32 6.12
CA LEU A 208 1.49 -10.22 6.66
C LEU A 208 1.72 -8.80 7.19
N SER A 209 2.44 -8.69 8.30
CA SER A 209 3.13 -7.46 8.63
C SER A 209 4.57 -7.72 9.04
N PHE A 210 5.45 -6.80 8.66
CA PHE A 210 6.89 -6.94 8.87
C PHE A 210 7.56 -5.57 8.95
N ARG A 211 8.78 -5.53 9.48
CA ARG A 211 9.62 -4.33 9.57
C ARG A 211 10.87 -4.49 8.73
N LEU A 212 11.33 -3.38 8.17
CA LEU A 212 12.62 -3.31 7.48
C LEU A 212 13.74 -3.07 8.50
N PRO A 213 14.96 -3.59 8.26
CA PRO A 213 16.12 -3.25 9.07
C PRO A 213 16.48 -1.76 8.91
N GLU A 214 17.21 -1.20 9.87
CA GLU A 214 17.79 0.14 9.73
C GLU A 214 18.97 0.15 8.73
N ALA A 215 19.73 -0.95 8.71
CA ALA A 215 20.80 -1.14 7.73
C ALA A 215 20.22 -1.34 6.32
N PRO A 216 20.92 -0.89 5.26
CA PRO A 216 20.51 -1.13 3.88
C PRO A 216 20.20 -2.61 3.61
N LEU A 217 19.10 -2.90 2.91
CA LEU A 217 18.79 -4.28 2.51
C LEU A 217 19.95 -4.87 1.67
N PRO A 218 20.38 -6.11 1.95
CA PRO A 218 21.40 -6.77 1.14
C PRO A 218 20.93 -6.93 -0.32
N ASP A 219 21.87 -7.17 -1.23
CA ASP A 219 21.55 -7.49 -2.62
C ASP A 219 21.50 -9.00 -2.83
N TYR A 220 20.30 -9.57 -2.63
CA TYR A 220 20.00 -10.98 -2.89
C TYR A 220 18.96 -11.12 -4.01
N ASP A 221 18.90 -10.14 -4.92
CA ASP A 221 17.86 -10.10 -5.96
C ASP A 221 17.98 -11.31 -6.91
N GLU A 222 19.21 -11.77 -7.20
CA GLU A 222 19.46 -12.98 -8.01
C GLU A 222 19.02 -14.27 -7.30
N LYS A 223 19.33 -14.42 -6.00
CA LYS A 223 18.85 -15.57 -5.22
C LYS A 223 17.31 -15.60 -5.14
N LEU A 224 16.69 -14.45 -4.98
CA LEU A 224 15.23 -14.33 -5.00
C LEU A 224 14.66 -14.72 -6.37
N HIS A 225 15.32 -14.31 -7.46
CA HIS A 225 14.96 -14.70 -8.81
C HIS A 225 14.99 -16.23 -8.98
N GLU A 226 16.08 -16.89 -8.60
CA GLU A 226 16.19 -18.35 -8.66
C GLU A 226 15.08 -19.03 -7.86
N LEU A 227 14.81 -18.54 -6.65
CA LEU A 227 13.77 -19.06 -5.77
C LEU A 227 12.38 -18.95 -6.41
N VAL A 228 12.04 -17.79 -6.99
CA VAL A 228 10.79 -17.59 -7.73
C VAL A 228 10.68 -18.57 -8.91
N PHE A 229 11.73 -18.73 -9.70
CA PHE A 229 11.70 -19.59 -10.89
C PHE A 229 11.69 -21.09 -10.55
N HIS A 230 12.24 -21.47 -9.40
CA HIS A 230 12.25 -22.85 -8.92
C HIS A 230 10.93 -23.26 -8.27
N TYR A 231 10.35 -22.41 -7.42
CA TYR A 231 9.20 -22.78 -6.59
C TYR A 231 7.84 -22.28 -7.11
N GLU A 232 7.78 -21.19 -7.88
CA GLU A 232 6.51 -20.80 -8.50
C GLU A 232 6.26 -21.64 -9.74
N LYS A 233 5.08 -22.28 -9.78
CA LYS A 233 4.58 -22.92 -10.99
C LYS A 233 4.46 -21.86 -12.09
N ALA A 234 4.83 -22.24 -13.32
CA ALA A 234 4.61 -21.39 -14.48
C ALA A 234 3.12 -21.07 -14.61
N THR A 235 2.75 -19.81 -14.42
CA THR A 235 1.46 -19.28 -14.89
C THR A 235 1.75 -18.54 -16.19
N ASP A 236 1.31 -19.12 -17.31
CA ASP A 236 1.43 -18.56 -18.66
C ASP A 236 0.71 -17.18 -18.79
#